data_AF-A0A527ZAD5-F1
#
_entry.id   AF-A0A527ZAD5-F1
#
_cell.length_a   1.000
_cell.length_b   1.000
_cell.length_c   1.000
_cell.angle_alpha   90.00
_cell.angle_beta   90.00
_cell.angle_gamma   90.00
#
_symmetry.space_group_name_H-M   'P 1'
#
loop_
_entity.id
_entity.type
_entity.pdbx_description
1 polymer ?
#
loop_
_entity_poly.entity_id
_entity_poly.type
_entity_poly.pdbx_seq_one_letter_code
_entity_poly.pdbx_strand_id
1 'polypeptide(L)' 'MLNSNAFTVYLFTAFLLAITPGPGIFYVAARTLSGGRSEGIASSLGNGLGGLFHVVAGSLGVSAIVLASAEL' A
#
# COMPACT_ATOMS: atom_id res chain seq x y z
N MET A 1 15.10 13.14 -12.69
CA MET A 1 15.45 11.79 -13.19
C MET A 1 15.93 10.96 -12.00
N LEU A 2 15.40 9.76 -11.78
CA LEU A 2 15.78 8.91 -10.63
C LEU A 2 17.28 8.58 -10.72
N ASN A 3 18.05 8.95 -9.69
CA ASN A 3 19.45 8.57 -9.59
C ASN A 3 19.57 7.14 -9.00
N SER A 4 20.62 6.40 -9.36
CA SER A 4 20.76 4.98 -8.98
C SER A 4 20.81 4.77 -7.46
N ASN A 5 21.38 5.71 -6.71
CA ASN A 5 21.45 5.65 -5.26
C ASN A 5 20.05 5.77 -4.63
N ALA A 6 19.28 6.80 -5.01
CA ALA A 6 17.92 7.03 -4.54
C ALA A 6 16.98 5.88 -4.90
N PHE A 7 17.13 5.29 -6.08
CA PHE A 7 16.36 4.11 -6.46
C PHE A 7 16.69 2.88 -5.59
N THR A 8 17.97 2.68 -5.29
CA THR A 8 18.42 1.58 -4.41
C THR A 8 17.88 1.76 -2.98
N VAL A 9 17.98 2.98 -2.43
CA VAL A 9 17.43 3.32 -1.11
C VAL A 9 15.92 3.14 -1.09
N TYR A 10 15.21 3.62 -2.12
CA TYR A 10 13.77 3.42 -2.26
C TYR A 10 13.38 1.94 -2.25
N LEU A 11 14.02 1.11 -3.07
CA LEU A 11 13.71 -0.32 -3.13
C LEU A 11 13.97 -1.02 -1.79
N PHE A 12 15.08 -0.70 -1.12
CA PHE A 12 15.41 -1.26 0.18
C PHE A 12 14.36 -0.88 1.24
N THR A 13 14.01 0.40 1.33
CA THR A 13 12.98 0.88 2.26
C THR A 13 11.61 0.29 1.94
N ALA A 14 11.20 0.26 0.67
CA ALA A 14 9.95 -0.33 0.22
C ALA A 14 9.88 -1.83 0.57
N PHE A 15 10.99 -2.56 0.40
CA PHE A 15 11.08 -3.96 0.78
C PHE A 15 10.90 -4.15 2.29
N LEU A 16 11.61 -3.37 3.12
CA LEU A 16 11.46 -3.43 4.58
C LEU A 16 10.02 -3.16 5.02
N LEU A 17 9.36 -2.18 4.41
CA LEU A 17 7.95 -1.88 4.67
C LEU A 17 7.04 -3.03 4.22
N ALA A 18 7.31 -3.65 3.06
CA ALA A 18 6.50 -4.73 2.52
C ALA A 18 6.58 -6.03 3.34
N ILE A 19 7.74 -6.34 3.94
CA ILE A 19 7.90 -7.54 4.79
C ILE A 19 7.36 -7.35 6.20
N THR A 20 7.24 -6.10 6.66
CA THR A 20 6.80 -5.81 8.02
C THR A 20 5.30 -6.08 8.14
N PRO A 21 4.84 -6.99 9.03
CA PRO A 21 3.43 -7.29 9.13
C PRO A 21 2.63 -6.07 9.60
N GLY A 22 1.77 -5.56 8.71
CA GLY A 22 0.85 -4.48 9.03
C GLY A 22 -0.42 -4.97 9.72
N PRO A 23 -1.24 -4.03 10.25
CA PRO A 23 -2.53 -4.35 10.87
C PRO A 23 -3.49 -5.10 9.94
N GLY A 24 -3.40 -4.89 8.61
CA GLY A 24 -4.21 -5.61 7.63
C GLY A 24 -3.96 -7.12 7.60
N ILE A 25 -2.71 -7.56 7.79
CA ILE A 25 -2.38 -9.00 7.84
C ILE A 25 -2.98 -9.63 9.10
N PHE A 26 -2.86 -8.96 10.25
CA PHE A 26 -3.48 -9.43 11.50
C PHE A 26 -5.00 -9.48 11.40
N TYR A 27 -5.62 -8.49 10.75
CA TYR A 27 -7.06 -8.49 10.48
C TYR A 27 -7.49 -9.71 9.65
N VAL A 28 -6.83 -9.96 8.52
CA VAL A 28 -7.12 -11.11 7.65
C VAL A 28 -6.90 -12.42 8.42
N ALA A 29 -5.82 -12.55 9.18
CA ALA A 29 -5.54 -13.73 9.99
C ALA A 29 -6.64 -13.97 11.04
N ALA A 30 -7.06 -12.93 11.78
CA ALA A 30 -8.12 -13.03 12.77
C ALA A 30 -9.47 -13.40 12.16
N ARG A 31 -9.83 -12.83 11.01
CA ARG A 31 -11.06 -13.18 10.27
C ARG A 31 -11.01 -14.60 9.72
N THR A 32 -9.86 -15.02 9.22
CA THR A 32 -9.65 -16.40 8.73
C THR A 32 -9.76 -17.41 9.87
N LEU A 33 -9.19 -17.12 11.04
CA LEU A 33 -9.23 -18.03 12.18
C LEU A 33 -10.63 -18.12 12.81
N SER A 34 -11.38 -17.02 12.81
CA SER A 34 -12.75 -16.98 13.39
C SER A 34 -13.83 -17.51 12.45
N GLY A 35 -13.72 -17.28 11.13
CA GLY A 35 -14.77 -17.61 10.16
C GLY A 35 -14.32 -18.49 8.99
N GLY A 36 -13.10 -19.02 9.05
CA GLY A 36 -12.57 -19.95 8.05
C GLY A 36 -12.13 -19.27 6.75
N ARG A 37 -11.90 -20.10 5.73
CA ARG A 37 -11.30 -19.70 4.46
C ARG A 37 -12.11 -18.65 3.69
N SER A 38 -13.43 -18.74 3.72
CA SER A 38 -14.31 -17.80 3.00
C SER A 38 -14.14 -16.38 3.55
N GLU A 39 -14.17 -16.22 4.87
CA GLU A 39 -13.96 -14.94 5.54
C GLU A 39 -12.55 -14.40 5.31
N GLY A 40 -11.54 -15.27 5.27
CA GLY A 40 -10.17 -14.91 4.91
C GLY A 40 -10.04 -14.34 3.50
N ILE A 41 -10.67 -14.99 2.51
CA ILE A 41 -10.66 -14.52 1.11
C ILE A 41 -11.40 -13.18 1.00
N ALA A 42 -12.59 -13.06 1.59
CA ALA A 42 -13.37 -11.81 1.59
C ALA A 42 -12.59 -10.66 2.23
N SER A 43 -11.96 -10.90 3.39
CA SER A 43 -11.14 -9.92 4.10
C SER A 43 -9.90 -9.51 3.30
N SER A 44 -9.25 -10.46 2.61
CA SER A 44 -8.08 -10.20 1.78
C SER A 44 -8.44 -9.34 0.57
N LEU A 45 -9.56 -9.63 -0.10
CA LEU A 45 -10.06 -8.85 -1.22
C LEU A 45 -10.43 -7.43 -0.78
N GLY A 46 -11.18 -7.30 0.34
CA GLY A 46 -11.53 -5.99 0.89
C GLY A 46 -10.31 -5.15 1.24
N ASN A 47 -9.32 -5.75 1.93
CA ASN A 47 -8.07 -5.08 2.28
C ASN A 47 -7.27 -4.67 1.03
N GLY A 48 -7.16 -5.56 0.04
CA GLY A 48 -6.47 -5.28 -1.22
C GLY A 48 -7.13 -4.16 -2.02
N LEU A 49 -8.45 -4.21 -2.20
CA LEU A 49 -9.20 -3.17 -2.91
C LEU A 49 -9.12 -1.82 -2.20
N GLY A 50 -9.32 -1.79 -0.89
CA GLY A 50 -9.17 -0.55 -0.10
C GLY A 50 -7.76 0.04 -0.21
N GLY A 51 -6.73 -0.81 -0.17
CA GLY A 51 -5.35 -0.40 -0.40
C GLY A 51 -5.12 0.20 -1.79
N LEU A 52 -5.66 -0.42 -2.84
CA LEU A 52 -5.57 0.11 -4.20
C LEU A 52 -6.23 1.49 -4.33
N PHE A 53 -7.45 1.66 -3.78
CA PHE A 53 -8.12 2.96 -3.77
C PHE A 53 -7.29 4.01 -3.04
N HIS A 54 -6.69 3.66 -1.89
CA HIS A 54 -5.82 4.56 -1.14
C HIS A 54 -4.58 4.98 -1.95
N VAL A 55 -3.90 4.04 -2.62
CA VAL A 55 -2.73 4.30 -3.46
C VAL A 55 -3.08 5.20 -4.65
N VAL A 56 -4.21 4.94 -5.32
CA VAL A 56 -4.68 5.78 -6.44
C VAL A 56 -4.98 7.19 -5.96
N ALA A 57 -5.75 7.34 -4.88
CA ALA A 57 -6.07 8.65 -4.33
C ALA A 57 -4.81 9.43 -3.90
N GLY A 58 -3.88 8.76 -3.20
CA GLY A 58 -2.62 9.35 -2.76
C GLY A 58 -1.72 9.77 -3.92
N SER A 59 -1.55 8.92 -4.93
CA SER A 59 -0.73 9.24 -6.10
C SER A 59 -1.30 10.39 -6.91
N LEU A 60 -2.62 10.39 -7.18
CA LEU A 60 -3.29 11.50 -7.85
C LEU A 60 -3.16 12.82 -7.07
N GLY A 61 -3.35 12.79 -5.75
CA GLY A 61 -3.24 13.98 -4.91
C GLY A 61 -1.82 14.55 -4.90
N VAL A 62 -0.80 13.72 -4.71
CA VAL A 62 0.61 14.15 -4.77
C VAL A 62 0.97 14.66 -6.17
N SER A 63 0.52 13.99 -7.23
CA SER A 63 0.73 14.45 -8.61
C SER A 63 0.08 15.82 -8.86
N ALA A 64 -1.12 16.07 -8.35
CA ALA A 64 -1.79 17.36 -8.46
C ALA A 64 -1.02 18.48 -7.73
N ILE A 65 -0.51 18.22 -6.53
CA ILE A 65 0.31 19.19 -5.78
C ILE A 65 1.59 19.53 -6.55
N VAL A 66 2.28 18.51 -7.08
CA VAL A 66 3.51 18.71 -7.86
C VAL A 66 3.24 19.50 -9.13
N LEU A 67 2.14 19.20 -9.84
CA LEU A 67 1.73 19.94 -11.03
C LEU A 67 1.43 21.41 -10.70
N ALA A 68 0.63 21.68 -9.66
CA ALA A 68 0.29 23.03 -9.24
C ALA A 68 1.52 23.85 -8.81
N SER A 69 2.53 23.18 -8.23
CA SER A 69 3.78 23.83 -7.83
C SER A 69 4.70 24.18 -9.00
N ALA A 70 4.48 23.60 -10.18
CA ALA A 70 5.26 23.89 -11.39
C ALA A 70 4.74 25.12 -12.15
N GLU A 71 3.52 25.58 -11.86
CA GLU A 71 2.90 26.76 -12.47
C GLU A 71 3.06 28.05 -11.63
N LEU A 72 3.63 27.95 -10.42
CA LEU A 72 4.00 29.07 -9.54
C LEU A 72 5.46 29.48 -9.74
#